data_AF-A0A2T4TVX3-F1
#
_entry.id   AF-A0A2T4TVX3-F1
#
_cell.length_a   1.000
_cell.length_b   1.000
_cell.length_c   1.000
_cell.angle_alpha   90.00
_cell.angle_beta   90.00
_cell.angle_gamma   90.00
#
_symmetry.space_group_name_H-M   'P 1'
#
loop_
_entity.id
_entity.type
_entity.pdbx_description
1 polymer ?
#
loop_
_entity_poly.entity_id
_entity_poly.type
_entity_poly.pdbx_seq_one_letter_code
_entity_poly.pdbx_strand_id
1 'polypeptide(L)'
;MSKDPWVVYPGNPQGRHIREQGAKGCELVTVEEGSIATDGKVIPLFSPVPKLYIAIDGTGVPVVPSETEGRKGKQTPIAKTREAKLGCVFTQTQLDQKGFPIRDEDSTTYVGAIETAEEFGKRIYAEAVRRGVTRAQKVILLGDGAVWIRGIGDEHFPNAIHVVDLFHALEHLWTIGKLVYGSTGEEVTRWFKKQKDELKEGDVKKVIAAIKRLQPQNPSVWGEVQKTVGYFETNQDRMLYAEWIKQGLFVGSGVIEAGCKTIVGQRLKQSGMRWTVRGANAIIALRCCQISGRWEEFWGNRATG
;
A
#
# COMPACT_ATOMS: atom_id res chain seq x y z
N MET A 1 -34.31 23.83 -34.15
CA MET A 1 -32.85 23.61 -34.22
C MET A 1 -32.17 24.71 -33.40
N SER A 2 -31.16 24.39 -32.59
CA SER A 2 -30.43 25.40 -31.80
C SER A 2 -29.79 26.42 -32.75
N LYS A 3 -29.88 27.71 -32.42
CA LYS A 3 -29.27 28.77 -33.23
C LYS A 3 -27.74 28.79 -33.13
N ASP A 4 -27.20 28.33 -31.99
CA ASP A 4 -25.77 28.15 -31.74
C ASP A 4 -25.54 26.74 -31.15
N PRO A 5 -25.17 25.74 -31.96
CA PRO A 5 -24.86 24.42 -31.45
C PRO A 5 -23.46 24.43 -30.80
N TRP A 6 -23.38 24.01 -29.54
CA TRP A 6 -22.09 23.74 -28.90
C TRP A 6 -21.37 22.61 -29.64
N VAL A 7 -20.15 22.87 -30.10
CA VAL A 7 -19.28 21.85 -30.67
C VAL A 7 -18.29 21.44 -29.60
N VAL A 8 -18.34 20.17 -29.20
CA VAL A 8 -17.36 19.58 -28.28
C VAL A 8 -16.21 19.06 -29.12
N TYR A 9 -15.03 19.66 -29.00
CA TYR A 9 -13.83 19.08 -29.58
C TYR A 9 -13.33 18.01 -28.59
N PRO A 10 -13.33 16.72 -28.96
CA PRO A 10 -12.64 15.73 -28.15
C PRO A 10 -11.16 16.10 -28.20
N GLY A 11 -10.65 16.70 -27.12
CA GLY A 11 -9.21 16.74 -26.86
C GLY A 11 -8.68 15.31 -26.78
N ASN A 12 -7.40 15.11 -26.44
CA ASN A 12 -6.84 13.76 -26.47
C ASN A 12 -7.50 12.84 -25.41
N PRO A 13 -8.41 11.90 -25.76
CA PRO A 13 -9.13 11.10 -24.78
C PRO A 13 -8.33 9.85 -24.39
N GLN A 14 -7.38 9.45 -25.24
CA GLN A 14 -6.47 8.33 -25.06
C GLN A 14 -5.05 8.82 -25.34
N GLY A 15 -4.22 8.93 -24.30
CA GLY A 15 -2.81 9.22 -24.47
C GLY A 15 -2.20 8.25 -25.50
N ARG A 16 -1.62 8.77 -26.58
CA ARG A 16 -1.04 7.97 -27.67
C ARG A 16 0.24 7.28 -27.22
N HIS A 17 0.78 7.70 -26.07
CA HIS A 17 1.98 7.16 -25.45
C HIS A 17 1.87 7.14 -23.92
N ILE A 18 2.48 6.15 -23.27
CA ILE A 18 2.47 5.97 -21.80
C ILE A 18 3.12 7.12 -21.02
N ARG A 19 3.91 7.97 -21.70
CA ARG A 19 4.57 9.15 -21.13
C ARG A 19 3.86 10.47 -21.43
N GLU A 20 2.71 10.44 -22.10
CA GLU A 20 1.97 11.68 -22.41
C GLU A 20 1.35 12.23 -21.11
N GLN A 21 1.81 13.42 -20.70
CA GLN A 21 1.34 14.13 -19.52
C GLN A 21 0.47 15.31 -19.96
N GLY A 22 -0.69 15.48 -19.34
CA GLY A 22 -1.65 16.55 -19.64
C GLY A 22 -3.06 16.23 -19.13
N ALA A 23 -3.90 17.25 -18.96
CA ALA A 23 -5.29 17.05 -18.57
C ALA A 23 -6.05 16.35 -19.71
N LYS A 24 -6.58 15.15 -19.44
CA LYS A 24 -7.45 14.45 -20.38
C LYS A 24 -8.85 15.05 -20.32
N GLY A 25 -9.29 15.61 -21.42
CA GLY A 25 -10.50 16.41 -21.43
C GLY A 25 -11.04 16.67 -22.82
N CYS A 26 -12.19 17.31 -22.86
CA CYS A 26 -12.71 17.94 -24.05
C CYS A 26 -12.55 19.45 -23.94
N GLU A 27 -12.54 20.12 -25.07
CA GLU A 27 -12.58 21.57 -25.13
C GLU A 27 -13.90 22.01 -25.73
N LEU A 28 -14.51 23.02 -25.12
CA LEU A 28 -15.70 23.66 -25.66
C LEU A 28 -15.21 24.71 -26.65
N VAL A 29 -15.59 24.56 -27.92
CA VAL A 29 -15.20 25.51 -28.97
C VAL A 29 -16.42 26.21 -29.52
N THR A 30 -16.28 27.50 -29.79
CA THR A 30 -17.28 28.29 -30.49
C THR A 30 -16.91 28.33 -31.97
N VAL A 31 -17.87 28.05 -32.84
CA VAL A 31 -17.66 28.07 -34.30
C VAL A 31 -18.49 29.21 -34.88
N GLU A 32 -17.81 30.25 -35.35
CA GLU A 32 -18.43 31.41 -36.03
C GLU A 32 -17.81 31.57 -37.42
N GLU A 33 -18.65 31.61 -38.46
CA GLU A 33 -18.32 31.93 -39.86
C GLU A 33 -16.99 31.34 -40.39
N GLY A 34 -16.78 30.04 -40.21
CA GLY A 34 -15.60 29.34 -40.73
C GLY A 34 -14.33 29.47 -39.88
N SER A 35 -14.44 30.10 -38.71
CA SER A 35 -13.37 30.17 -37.70
C SER A 35 -13.74 29.36 -36.46
N ILE A 36 -12.74 28.71 -35.86
CA ILE A 36 -12.86 28.00 -34.58
C ILE A 36 -12.18 28.85 -33.52
N ALA A 37 -12.96 29.35 -32.56
CA ALA A 37 -12.46 30.04 -31.38
C ALA A 37 -12.42 29.07 -30.20
N THR A 38 -11.29 29.05 -29.50
CA THR A 38 -11.06 28.24 -28.31
C THR A 38 -10.63 29.14 -27.15
N ASP A 39 -11.22 28.92 -25.97
CA ASP A 39 -10.82 29.59 -24.72
C ASP A 39 -9.59 28.94 -24.06
N GLY A 40 -9.03 27.87 -24.65
CA GLY A 40 -7.92 27.10 -24.09
C GLY A 40 -8.30 26.27 -22.85
N LYS A 41 -9.59 26.21 -22.52
CA LYS A 41 -10.10 25.62 -21.28
C LYS A 41 -10.46 24.16 -21.50
N VAL A 42 -9.52 23.29 -21.17
CA VAL A 42 -9.74 21.83 -21.14
C VAL A 42 -10.70 21.48 -19.99
N ILE A 43 -11.87 20.97 -20.33
CA ILE A 43 -12.84 20.41 -19.41
C ILE A 43 -12.44 18.96 -19.14
N PRO A 44 -11.99 18.60 -17.92
CA PRO A 44 -11.62 17.23 -17.61
C PRO A 44 -12.83 16.31 -17.74
N LEU A 45 -12.69 15.22 -18.50
CA LEU A 45 -13.76 14.24 -18.71
C LEU A 45 -14.09 13.45 -17.42
N PHE A 46 -13.19 13.49 -16.44
CA PHE A 46 -13.33 12.79 -15.16
C PHE A 46 -12.86 13.69 -14.02
N SER A 47 -13.57 13.65 -12.89
CA SER A 47 -13.16 14.36 -11.69
C SER A 47 -11.75 13.94 -11.24
N PRO A 48 -10.92 14.86 -10.72
CA PRO A 48 -9.63 14.50 -10.15
C PRO A 48 -9.82 13.58 -8.94
N VAL A 49 -8.82 12.73 -8.66
CA VAL A 49 -8.76 11.95 -7.43
C VAL A 49 -7.84 12.70 -6.46
N PRO A 50 -8.34 13.32 -5.37
CA PRO A 50 -7.50 14.18 -4.54
C PRO A 50 -6.34 13.41 -3.89
N LYS A 51 -6.63 12.26 -3.28
CA LYS A 51 -5.64 11.38 -2.67
C LYS A 51 -5.99 9.93 -2.99
N LEU A 52 -5.06 9.22 -3.62
CA LEU A 52 -5.16 7.79 -3.90
C LEU A 52 -4.10 7.05 -3.07
N TYR A 53 -4.55 6.07 -2.31
CA TYR A 53 -3.69 5.21 -1.50
C TYR A 53 -3.52 3.86 -2.18
N ILE A 54 -2.28 3.37 -2.16
CA ILE A 54 -1.91 1.99 -2.47
C ILE A 54 -1.31 1.44 -1.17
N ALA A 55 -2.02 0.56 -0.48
CA ALA A 55 -1.50 -0.08 0.73
C ALA A 55 -1.17 -1.55 0.43
N ILE A 56 0.05 -1.98 0.75
CA ILE A 56 0.59 -3.29 0.40
C ILE A 56 1.10 -3.98 1.66
N ASP A 57 0.82 -5.28 1.76
CA ASP A 57 1.31 -6.15 2.84
C ASP A 57 1.56 -7.57 2.32
N GLY A 58 2.34 -8.35 3.07
CA GLY A 58 2.66 -9.74 2.81
C GLY A 58 2.23 -10.64 3.97
N THR A 59 1.61 -11.78 3.68
CA THR A 59 1.20 -12.72 4.73
C THR A 59 1.40 -14.18 4.34
N GLY A 60 1.97 -14.98 5.24
CA GLY A 60 2.31 -16.38 4.92
C GLY A 60 1.10 -17.31 4.91
N VAL A 61 0.81 -17.96 3.79
CA VAL A 61 -0.24 -18.98 3.63
C VAL A 61 0.36 -20.38 3.85
N PRO A 62 -0.24 -21.24 4.71
CA PRO A 62 0.21 -22.61 4.87
C PRO A 62 -0.03 -23.41 3.60
N VAL A 63 1.01 -24.10 3.13
CA VAL A 63 0.97 -24.87 1.89
C VAL A 63 1.36 -26.33 2.11
N VAL A 64 1.07 -27.18 1.14
CA VAL A 64 1.55 -28.57 1.12
C VAL A 64 3.08 -28.59 0.96
N PRO A 65 3.78 -29.62 1.47
CA PRO A 65 5.25 -29.67 1.45
C PRO A 65 5.88 -29.47 0.07
N SER A 66 5.25 -30.00 -0.99
CA SER A 66 5.73 -29.87 -2.37
C SER A 66 5.84 -28.41 -2.85
N GLU A 67 5.03 -27.50 -2.30
CA GLU A 67 5.06 -26.07 -2.64
C GLU A 67 6.21 -25.30 -1.95
N THR A 68 6.94 -25.98 -1.06
CA THR A 68 8.05 -25.45 -0.26
C THR A 68 9.36 -26.20 -0.47
N GLU A 69 9.41 -27.14 -1.42
CA GLU A 69 10.64 -27.84 -1.78
C GLU A 69 11.76 -26.84 -2.11
N GLY A 70 12.95 -27.09 -1.55
CA GLY A 70 14.12 -26.22 -1.70
C GLY A 70 14.05 -24.87 -0.98
N ARG A 71 12.97 -24.57 -0.23
CA ARG A 71 12.81 -23.28 0.47
C ARG A 71 13.11 -23.40 1.97
N LYS A 72 13.99 -22.53 2.47
CA LYS A 72 14.30 -22.42 3.90
C LYS A 72 13.21 -21.64 4.65
N GLY A 73 12.86 -22.09 5.85
CA GLY A 73 11.91 -21.39 6.72
C GLY A 73 12.58 -20.27 7.54
N LYS A 74 11.76 -19.34 8.05
CA LYS A 74 12.24 -18.23 8.91
C LYS A 74 12.87 -18.73 10.22
N GLN A 75 12.36 -19.83 10.77
CA GLN A 75 12.80 -20.44 12.04
C GLN A 75 12.92 -21.98 11.94
N THR A 76 12.80 -22.53 10.74
CA THR A 76 12.80 -23.98 10.48
C THR A 76 13.68 -24.29 9.27
N PRO A 77 14.25 -25.50 9.18
CA PRO A 77 15.07 -25.90 8.03
C PRO A 77 14.31 -25.80 6.70
N ILE A 78 13.00 -26.09 6.74
CA ILE A 78 12.11 -26.07 5.58
C ILE A 78 10.99 -25.06 5.82
N ALA A 79 10.63 -24.28 4.79
CA ALA A 79 9.48 -23.38 4.83
C ALA A 79 8.17 -24.19 4.95
N LYS A 80 7.21 -23.68 5.70
CA LYS A 80 5.86 -24.27 5.82
C LYS A 80 4.78 -23.42 5.16
N THR A 81 5.16 -22.25 4.68
CA THR A 81 4.27 -21.24 4.13
C THR A 81 4.86 -20.65 2.86
N ARG A 82 3.97 -20.13 2.01
CA ARG A 82 4.32 -19.22 0.91
C ARG A 82 3.74 -17.86 1.21
N GLU A 83 4.51 -16.81 0.94
CA GLU A 83 4.04 -15.44 1.14
C GLU A 83 3.01 -15.09 0.06
N ALA A 84 1.78 -14.82 0.50
CA ALA A 84 0.78 -14.14 -0.31
C ALA A 84 0.98 -12.64 -0.17
N LYS A 85 1.08 -11.95 -1.29
CA LYS A 85 1.07 -10.48 -1.35
C LYS A 85 -0.36 -10.02 -1.50
N LEU A 86 -0.74 -9.04 -0.72
CA LEU A 86 -2.04 -8.41 -0.77
C LEU A 86 -1.84 -6.91 -0.91
N GLY A 87 -2.66 -6.28 -1.74
CA GLY A 87 -2.67 -4.84 -1.92
C GLY A 87 -4.10 -4.34 -1.98
N CYS A 88 -4.31 -3.12 -1.53
CA CYS A 88 -5.57 -2.43 -1.68
C CYS A 88 -5.37 -1.01 -2.19
N VAL A 89 -6.35 -0.55 -2.95
CA VAL A 89 -6.39 0.81 -3.49
C VAL A 89 -7.64 1.50 -2.99
N PHE A 90 -7.51 2.69 -2.43
CA PHE A 90 -8.63 3.45 -1.87
C PHE A 90 -8.42 4.96 -1.95
N THR A 91 -9.49 5.73 -1.73
CA THR A 91 -9.43 7.19 -1.73
C THR A 91 -9.73 7.77 -0.35
N GLN A 92 -9.28 9.00 -0.12
CA GLN A 92 -9.51 9.75 1.11
C GLN A 92 -9.75 11.21 0.79
N THR A 93 -10.92 11.72 1.14
CA THR A 93 -11.29 13.13 0.96
C THR A 93 -11.61 13.84 2.28
N GLN A 94 -11.90 13.08 3.34
CA GLN A 94 -12.39 13.63 4.61
C GLN A 94 -11.44 13.38 5.78
N LEU A 95 -11.55 14.24 6.79
CA LEU A 95 -10.95 14.08 8.10
C LEU A 95 -12.07 13.99 9.15
N ASP A 96 -11.83 13.26 10.24
CA ASP A 96 -12.72 13.24 11.39
C ASP A 96 -12.62 14.54 12.21
N GLN A 97 -13.45 14.65 13.26
CA GLN A 97 -13.46 15.82 14.15
C GLN A 97 -12.13 16.06 14.89
N LYS A 98 -11.26 15.04 14.97
CA LYS A 98 -9.95 15.09 15.61
C LYS A 98 -8.82 15.28 14.58
N GLY A 99 -9.15 15.46 13.30
CA GLY A 99 -8.20 15.64 12.22
C GLY A 99 -7.59 14.34 11.68
N PHE A 100 -8.10 13.16 12.04
CA PHE A 100 -7.63 11.89 11.50
C PHE A 100 -8.26 11.60 10.14
N PRO A 101 -7.51 11.05 9.18
CA PRO A 101 -8.04 10.72 7.86
C PRO A 101 -9.15 9.66 7.94
N ILE A 102 -10.24 9.92 7.22
CA ILE A 102 -11.35 8.98 7.00
C ILE A 102 -11.28 8.52 5.55
N ARG A 103 -11.18 7.22 5.34
CA ARG A 103 -11.24 6.60 4.02
C ARG A 103 -12.64 6.80 3.44
N ASP A 104 -12.72 7.15 2.16
CA ASP A 104 -14.00 7.33 1.50
C ASP A 104 -14.77 5.99 1.49
N GLU A 105 -16.07 6.06 1.75
CA GLU A 105 -16.96 4.89 1.75
C GLU A 105 -16.93 4.19 0.38
N ASP A 106 -16.96 2.85 0.39
CA ASP A 106 -16.94 1.98 -0.79
C ASP A 106 -15.82 2.25 -1.82
N SER A 107 -14.75 2.93 -1.40
CA SER A 107 -13.64 3.29 -2.28
C SER A 107 -12.58 2.21 -2.41
N THR A 108 -12.68 1.12 -1.65
CA THR A 108 -11.56 0.16 -1.51
C THR A 108 -11.72 -1.05 -2.36
N THR A 109 -10.67 -1.36 -3.10
CA THR A 109 -10.55 -2.59 -3.88
C THR A 109 -9.25 -3.30 -3.54
N TYR A 110 -9.27 -4.63 -3.66
CA TYR A 110 -8.17 -5.49 -3.28
C TYR A 110 -7.68 -6.30 -4.47
N VAL A 111 -6.38 -6.58 -4.47
CA VAL A 111 -5.74 -7.58 -5.32
C VAL A 111 -4.76 -8.38 -4.49
N GLY A 112 -4.56 -9.66 -4.84
CA GLY A 112 -3.61 -10.48 -4.11
C GLY A 112 -3.34 -11.81 -4.79
N ALA A 113 -2.17 -12.36 -4.48
CA ALA A 113 -1.74 -13.68 -4.91
C ALA A 113 -0.46 -14.11 -4.18
N ILE A 114 -0.20 -15.41 -4.15
CA ILE A 114 1.11 -16.00 -3.90
C ILE A 114 1.89 -15.92 -5.22
N GLU A 115 2.73 -14.89 -5.34
CA GLU A 115 3.56 -14.63 -6.52
C GLU A 115 4.82 -13.83 -6.14
N THR A 116 5.68 -13.57 -7.13
CA THR A 116 6.88 -12.73 -6.94
C THR A 116 6.48 -11.27 -6.71
N ALA A 117 7.41 -10.46 -6.19
CA ALA A 117 7.15 -9.03 -6.02
C ALA A 117 6.93 -8.32 -7.37
N GLU A 118 7.65 -8.74 -8.41
CA GLU A 118 7.51 -8.20 -9.76
C GLU A 118 6.11 -8.42 -10.35
N GLU A 119 5.61 -9.66 -10.31
CA GLU A 119 4.26 -9.97 -10.83
C GLU A 119 3.18 -9.26 -10.02
N PHE A 120 3.36 -9.17 -8.71
CA PHE A 120 2.46 -8.45 -7.84
C PHE A 120 2.49 -6.93 -8.10
N GLY A 121 3.65 -6.36 -8.42
CA GLY A 121 3.80 -4.96 -8.83
C GLY A 121 2.95 -4.62 -10.04
N LYS A 122 3.00 -5.45 -11.09
CA LYS A 122 2.15 -5.33 -12.29
C LYS A 122 0.66 -5.38 -11.92
N ARG A 123 0.29 -6.30 -11.02
CA ARG A 123 -1.10 -6.50 -10.56
C ARG A 123 -1.65 -5.28 -9.82
N ILE A 124 -0.92 -4.77 -8.82
CA ILE A 124 -1.36 -3.62 -8.04
C ILE A 124 -1.35 -2.33 -8.88
N TYR A 125 -0.40 -2.20 -9.82
CA TYR A 125 -0.38 -1.09 -10.75
C TYR A 125 -1.59 -1.08 -11.67
N ALA A 126 -1.99 -2.23 -12.23
CA ALA A 126 -3.20 -2.33 -13.05
C ALA A 126 -4.46 -1.91 -12.26
N GLU A 127 -4.56 -2.31 -10.99
CA GLU A 127 -5.66 -1.90 -10.13
C GLU A 127 -5.61 -0.39 -9.80
N ALA A 128 -4.42 0.18 -9.57
CA ALA A 128 -4.24 1.60 -9.35
C ALA A 128 -4.62 2.43 -10.59
N VAL A 129 -4.26 1.98 -11.80
CA VAL A 129 -4.68 2.59 -13.07
C VAL A 129 -6.20 2.59 -13.19
N ARG A 130 -6.84 1.43 -12.93
CA ARG A 130 -8.30 1.30 -12.93
C ARG A 130 -8.99 2.25 -11.95
N ARG A 131 -8.39 2.43 -10.76
CA ARG A 131 -8.87 3.36 -9.71
C ARG A 131 -8.50 4.82 -9.96
N GLY A 132 -7.75 5.11 -11.02
CA GLY A 132 -7.47 6.47 -11.48
C GLY A 132 -6.19 7.08 -10.93
N VAL A 133 -5.12 6.30 -10.73
CA VAL A 133 -3.79 6.84 -10.32
C VAL A 133 -3.27 7.91 -11.28
N THR A 134 -3.62 7.83 -12.57
CA THR A 134 -3.27 8.84 -13.59
C THR A 134 -4.03 10.16 -13.43
N ARG A 135 -5.07 10.17 -12.60
CA ARG A 135 -5.90 11.34 -12.25
C ARG A 135 -5.68 11.76 -10.79
N ALA A 136 -4.76 11.11 -10.08
CA ALA A 136 -4.52 11.35 -8.68
C ALA A 136 -3.62 12.58 -8.48
N GLN A 137 -4.06 13.52 -7.66
CA GLN A 137 -3.25 14.69 -7.29
C GLN A 137 -2.14 14.31 -6.30
N LYS A 138 -2.44 13.40 -5.38
CA LYS A 138 -1.47 12.76 -4.50
C LYS A 138 -1.61 11.25 -4.56
N VAL A 139 -0.49 10.56 -4.76
CA VAL A 139 -0.39 9.10 -4.66
C VAL A 139 0.37 8.78 -3.38
N ILE A 140 -0.19 7.90 -2.55
CA ILE A 140 0.41 7.49 -1.28
C ILE A 140 0.63 5.98 -1.33
N LEU A 141 1.88 5.54 -1.16
CA LEU A 141 2.22 4.13 -1.00
C LEU A 141 2.45 3.84 0.48
N LEU A 142 1.71 2.89 1.03
CA LEU A 142 1.72 2.55 2.44
C LEU A 142 2.08 1.07 2.64
N GLY A 143 3.02 0.75 3.52
CA GLY A 143 3.39 -0.63 3.82
C GLY A 143 4.37 -0.76 4.99
N ASP A 144 4.76 -1.98 5.33
CA ASP A 144 5.60 -2.30 6.51
C ASP A 144 7.07 -1.84 6.41
N GLY A 145 7.49 -1.31 5.26
CA GLY A 145 8.87 -0.90 5.00
C GLY A 145 9.76 -2.02 4.42
N ALA A 146 9.20 -3.14 4.01
CA ALA A 146 9.93 -4.21 3.33
C ALA A 146 10.56 -3.72 2.02
N VAL A 147 11.77 -4.21 1.73
CA VAL A 147 12.56 -3.84 0.54
C VAL A 147 11.80 -4.12 -0.75
N TRP A 148 11.03 -5.20 -0.82
CA TRP A 148 10.26 -5.54 -2.01
C TRP A 148 9.05 -4.61 -2.24
N ILE A 149 8.44 -4.06 -1.18
CA ILE A 149 7.39 -3.04 -1.30
C ILE A 149 8.00 -1.75 -1.83
N ARG A 150 9.18 -1.37 -1.33
CA ARG A 150 9.93 -0.24 -1.86
C ARG A 150 10.21 -0.41 -3.36
N GLY A 151 10.68 -1.59 -3.77
CA GLY A 151 10.93 -1.89 -5.19
C GLY A 151 9.69 -1.67 -6.07
N ILE A 152 8.51 -2.13 -5.63
CA ILE A 152 7.24 -1.88 -6.34
C ILE A 152 6.93 -0.38 -6.42
N GLY A 153 7.15 0.36 -5.32
CA GLY A 153 6.96 1.80 -5.28
C GLY A 153 7.85 2.54 -6.28
N ASP A 154 9.15 2.24 -6.24
CA ASP A 154 10.16 2.87 -7.10
C ASP A 154 9.89 2.57 -8.59
N GLU A 155 9.42 1.36 -8.91
CA GLU A 155 9.13 0.94 -10.29
C GLU A 155 7.80 1.48 -10.84
N HIS A 156 6.71 1.35 -10.07
CA HIS A 156 5.35 1.60 -10.57
C HIS A 156 4.75 2.93 -10.10
N PHE A 157 5.30 3.52 -9.03
CA PHE A 157 4.75 4.72 -8.39
C PHE A 157 5.86 5.74 -8.04
N PRO A 158 6.72 6.15 -8.99
CA PRO A 158 7.93 6.93 -8.70
C PRO A 158 7.69 8.32 -8.07
N ASN A 159 6.47 8.85 -8.17
CA ASN A 159 6.07 10.13 -7.58
C ASN A 159 5.21 9.98 -6.31
N ALA A 160 5.07 8.76 -5.77
CA ALA A 160 4.25 8.51 -4.60
C ALA A 160 4.96 8.97 -3.32
N ILE A 161 4.18 9.48 -2.37
CA ILE A 161 4.62 9.65 -0.99
C ILE A 161 4.67 8.25 -0.38
N HIS A 162 5.88 7.76 -0.11
CA HIS A 162 6.07 6.48 0.55
C HIS A 162 5.96 6.66 2.06
N VAL A 163 5.09 5.88 2.69
CA VAL A 163 4.81 5.92 4.13
C VAL A 163 5.07 4.53 4.68
N VAL A 164 6.03 4.42 5.59
CA VAL A 164 6.16 3.21 6.38
C VAL A 164 5.12 3.20 7.47
N ASP A 165 4.42 2.09 7.62
CA ASP A 165 3.42 1.89 8.65
C ASP A 165 3.99 2.19 10.05
N LEU A 166 3.39 3.17 10.73
CA LEU A 166 3.77 3.60 12.06
C LEU A 166 3.63 2.49 13.10
N PHE A 167 2.57 1.67 13.05
CA PHE A 167 2.36 0.59 14.00
C PHE A 167 3.37 -0.55 13.83
N HIS A 168 3.76 -0.86 12.60
CA HIS A 168 4.86 -1.79 12.32
C HIS A 168 6.20 -1.24 12.84
N ALA A 169 6.49 0.05 12.61
CA ALA A 169 7.68 0.69 13.15
C ALA A 169 7.68 0.67 14.70
N LEU A 170 6.52 0.90 15.33
CA LEU A 170 6.36 0.78 16.78
C LEU A 170 6.53 -0.66 17.28
N GLU A 171 6.10 -1.68 16.52
CA GLU A 171 6.30 -3.08 16.86
C GLU A 171 7.80 -3.44 16.89
N HIS A 172 8.59 -2.91 15.95
CA HIS A 172 10.05 -3.05 15.97
C HIS A 172 10.66 -2.47 17.25
N LEU A 173 10.24 -1.26 17.65
CA LEU A 173 10.70 -0.64 18.89
C LEU A 173 10.29 -1.47 20.12
N TRP A 174 9.03 -1.89 20.19
CA TRP A 174 8.54 -2.69 21.30
C TRP A 174 9.30 -4.03 21.42
N THR A 175 9.54 -4.69 20.28
CA THR A 175 10.25 -5.97 20.24
C THR A 175 11.69 -5.83 20.72
N ILE A 176 12.45 -4.85 20.22
CA ILE A 176 13.83 -4.68 20.67
C ILE A 176 13.93 -4.22 22.13
N GLY A 177 12.99 -3.36 22.57
CA GLY A 177 12.89 -2.95 23.97
C GLY A 177 12.69 -4.15 24.90
N LYS A 178 11.79 -5.09 24.55
CA LYS A 178 11.57 -6.32 25.33
C LYS A 178 12.78 -7.25 25.35
N LEU A 179 13.51 -7.36 24.25
CA LEU A 179 14.71 -8.20 24.20
C LEU A 179 15.83 -7.68 25.11
N VAL A 180 15.90 -6.36 25.32
CA VAL A 180 16.96 -5.71 26.11
C VAL A 180 16.57 -5.55 27.58
N TYR A 181 15.38 -5.02 27.86
CA TYR A 181 14.91 -4.69 29.22
C TYR A 181 13.98 -5.75 29.83
N GLY A 182 13.65 -6.80 29.07
CA GLY A 182 12.66 -7.80 29.46
C GLY A 182 11.22 -7.42 29.09
N SER A 183 10.33 -8.43 29.17
CA SER A 183 8.94 -8.33 28.70
C SER A 183 8.01 -7.55 29.63
N THR A 184 8.40 -7.39 30.89
CA THR A 184 7.60 -6.80 31.97
C THR A 184 8.50 -5.93 32.83
N GLY A 185 8.43 -4.61 32.65
CA GLY A 185 9.25 -3.67 33.40
C GLY A 185 8.93 -2.21 33.10
N GLU A 186 9.20 -1.33 34.05
CA GLU A 186 9.04 0.11 33.84
C GLU A 186 10.05 0.64 32.81
N GLU A 187 11.24 0.04 32.73
CA GLU A 187 12.30 0.47 31.82
C GLU A 187 11.90 0.31 30.35
N VAL A 188 11.39 -0.88 29.95
CA VAL A 188 10.90 -1.10 28.57
C VAL A 188 9.76 -0.13 28.23
N THR A 189 8.86 0.12 29.17
CA THR A 189 7.70 1.00 28.97
C THR A 189 8.14 2.46 28.81
N ARG A 190 9.06 2.92 29.68
CA ARG A 190 9.60 4.28 29.65
C ARG A 190 10.41 4.52 28.38
N TRP A 191 11.28 3.58 28.02
CA TRP A 191 12.09 3.65 26.80
C TRP A 191 11.19 3.65 25.56
N PHE A 192 10.22 2.74 25.47
CA PHE A 192 9.29 2.65 24.35
C PHE A 192 8.45 3.91 24.21
N LYS A 193 7.91 4.45 25.31
CA LYS A 193 7.11 5.68 25.28
C LYS A 193 7.93 6.85 24.70
N LYS A 194 9.16 7.03 25.17
CA LYS A 194 10.05 8.06 24.65
C LYS A 194 10.29 7.90 23.14
N GLN A 195 10.62 6.70 22.68
CA GLN A 195 10.93 6.49 21.26
C GLN A 195 9.70 6.59 20.38
N LYS A 196 8.53 6.21 20.89
CA LYS A 196 7.25 6.41 20.22
C LYS A 196 6.97 7.89 20.00
N ASP A 197 7.22 8.73 21.01
CA ASP A 197 7.00 10.17 20.91
C ASP A 197 8.00 10.79 19.91
N GLU A 198 9.30 10.48 20.01
CA GLU A 198 10.33 10.91 19.06
C GLU A 198 10.02 10.47 17.62
N LEU A 199 9.53 9.23 17.43
CA LEU A 199 9.15 8.71 16.12
C LEU A 199 7.95 9.49 15.56
N LYS A 200 6.90 9.73 16.37
CA LYS A 200 5.72 10.49 15.94
C LYS A 200 6.03 11.94 15.58
N GLU A 201 7.00 12.54 16.25
CA GLU A 201 7.54 13.87 15.92
C GLU A 201 8.36 13.86 14.61
N GLY A 202 8.67 12.68 14.06
CA GLY A 202 9.46 12.51 12.84
C GLY A 202 10.97 12.48 13.09
N ASP A 203 11.41 12.42 14.35
CA ASP A 203 12.84 12.42 14.71
C ASP A 203 13.41 11.00 14.74
N VAL A 204 13.38 10.36 13.57
CA VAL A 204 13.90 8.99 13.38
C VAL A 204 15.39 8.89 13.73
N LYS A 205 16.14 9.98 13.58
CA LYS A 205 17.57 10.03 13.95
C LYS A 205 17.78 9.85 15.45
N LYS A 206 16.98 10.50 16.30
CA LYS A 206 17.03 10.27 17.76
C LYS A 206 16.66 8.82 18.10
N VAL A 207 15.64 8.26 17.44
CA VAL A 207 15.24 6.86 17.61
C VAL A 207 16.40 5.91 17.28
N ILE A 208 17.05 6.09 16.12
CA ILE A 208 18.24 5.30 15.72
C ILE A 208 19.35 5.42 16.77
N ALA A 209 19.67 6.64 17.21
CA ALA A 209 20.69 6.88 18.23
C ALA A 209 20.33 6.24 19.58
N ALA A 210 19.05 6.16 19.93
CA ALA A 210 18.59 5.49 21.12
C ALA A 210 18.70 3.97 21.03
N ILE A 211 18.39 3.38 19.87
CA ILE A 211 18.55 1.93 19.63
C ILE A 211 20.03 1.55 19.70
N LYS A 212 20.93 2.35 19.08
CA LYS A 212 22.39 2.12 19.12
C LYS A 212 22.96 2.13 20.55
N ARG A 213 22.30 2.79 21.51
CA ARG A 213 22.70 2.85 22.92
C ARG A 213 22.30 1.65 23.75
N LEU A 214 21.46 0.74 23.24
CA LEU A 214 20.93 -0.38 24.03
C LEU A 214 22.01 -1.40 24.47
N GLN A 215 23.20 -1.40 23.86
CA GLN A 215 24.39 -2.22 24.17
C GLN A 215 24.17 -3.51 25.01
N PRO A 216 23.34 -4.46 24.53
CA PRO A 216 23.14 -5.74 25.21
C PRO A 216 24.41 -6.60 25.18
N GLN A 217 24.65 -7.34 26.26
CA GLN A 217 25.78 -8.29 26.36
C GLN A 217 25.55 -9.56 25.54
N ASN A 218 24.29 -9.92 25.27
CA ASN A 218 23.94 -11.13 24.52
C ASN A 218 24.16 -10.91 23.00
N PRO A 219 25.03 -11.70 22.33
CA PRO A 219 25.32 -11.54 20.91
C PRO A 219 24.10 -11.70 19.98
N SER A 220 23.15 -12.56 20.35
CA SER A 220 21.90 -12.74 19.60
C SER A 220 21.04 -11.48 19.65
N VAL A 221 20.91 -10.89 20.85
CA VAL A 221 20.16 -9.63 21.04
C VAL A 221 20.88 -8.47 20.35
N TRP A 222 22.22 -8.42 20.41
CA TRP A 222 23.00 -7.45 19.66
C TRP A 222 22.74 -7.52 18.14
N GLY A 223 22.64 -8.74 17.59
CA GLY A 223 22.25 -8.95 16.19
C GLY A 223 20.87 -8.37 15.86
N GLU A 224 19.88 -8.54 16.74
CA GLU A 224 18.55 -7.94 16.58
C GLU A 224 18.56 -6.40 16.73
N VAL A 225 19.42 -5.85 17.60
CA VAL A 225 19.65 -4.39 17.68
C VAL A 225 20.15 -3.87 16.34
N GLN A 226 21.17 -4.51 15.76
CA GLN A 226 21.74 -4.07 14.48
C GLN A 226 20.74 -4.18 13.32
N LYS A 227 19.94 -5.26 13.26
CA LYS A 227 18.85 -5.37 12.29
C LYS A 227 17.82 -4.25 12.45
N THR A 228 17.44 -3.93 13.68
CA THR A 228 16.48 -2.86 13.96
C THR A 228 17.04 -1.49 13.57
N VAL A 229 18.31 -1.21 13.85
CA VAL A 229 19.00 -0.01 13.36
C VAL A 229 18.93 0.08 11.84
N GLY A 230 19.31 -1.00 11.13
CA GLY A 230 19.28 -1.03 9.67
C GLY A 230 17.88 -0.81 9.11
N TYR A 231 16.83 -1.31 9.77
CA TYR A 231 15.43 -1.05 9.39
C TYR A 231 15.10 0.44 9.45
N PHE A 232 15.39 1.13 10.55
CA PHE A 232 15.11 2.56 10.68
C PHE A 232 15.98 3.42 9.77
N GLU A 233 17.26 3.07 9.58
CA GLU A 233 18.15 3.78 8.65
C GLU A 233 17.65 3.67 7.21
N THR A 234 17.24 2.48 6.77
CA THR A 234 16.74 2.23 5.40
C THR A 234 15.40 2.90 5.11
N ASN A 235 14.62 3.21 6.15
CA ASN A 235 13.27 3.76 6.03
C ASN A 235 13.16 5.21 6.50
N GLN A 236 14.26 5.86 6.89
CA GLN A 236 14.27 7.15 7.56
C GLN A 236 13.52 8.25 6.78
N ASP A 237 13.67 8.27 5.46
CA ASP A 237 13.05 9.23 4.54
C ASP A 237 11.53 9.02 4.37
N ARG A 238 11.02 7.86 4.79
CA ARG A 238 9.61 7.43 4.65
C ARG A 238 8.86 7.38 5.98
N MET A 239 9.48 7.87 7.06
CA MET A 239 8.97 7.85 8.44
C MET A 239 8.77 9.26 9.00
N LEU A 240 8.38 10.22 8.16
CA LEU A 240 8.23 11.63 8.51
C LEU A 240 6.83 11.93 9.09
N TYR A 241 6.41 11.15 10.08
CA TYR A 241 5.02 11.05 10.53
C TYR A 241 4.34 12.38 10.90
N ALA A 242 5.03 13.29 11.58
CA ALA A 242 4.46 14.59 11.98
C ALA A 242 3.95 15.40 10.78
N GLU A 243 4.72 15.44 9.70
CA GLU A 243 4.36 16.19 8.50
C GLU A 243 3.21 15.48 7.74
N TRP A 244 3.11 14.16 7.83
CA TRP A 244 2.11 13.38 7.09
C TRP A 244 0.76 13.52 7.79
N ILE A 245 0.78 13.50 9.12
CA ILE A 245 -0.36 13.81 9.98
C ILE A 245 -0.82 15.25 9.74
N LYS A 246 0.10 16.22 9.64
CA LYS A 246 -0.24 17.62 9.34
C LYS A 246 -0.93 17.78 7.97
N GLN A 247 -0.55 16.95 6.98
CA GLN A 247 -1.22 16.87 5.68
C GLN A 247 -2.52 16.06 5.68
N GLY A 248 -2.93 15.52 6.84
CA GLY A 248 -4.11 14.68 6.99
C GLY A 248 -3.99 13.38 6.20
N LEU A 249 -2.83 12.72 6.25
CA LEU A 249 -2.57 11.45 5.58
C LEU A 249 -2.62 10.28 6.56
N PHE A 250 -2.97 9.09 6.04
CA PHE A 250 -2.82 7.86 6.83
C PHE A 250 -1.34 7.56 7.05
N VAL A 251 -0.99 7.26 8.30
CA VAL A 251 0.34 6.79 8.71
C VAL A 251 0.36 5.33 9.17
N GLY A 252 -0.81 4.69 9.22
CA GLY A 252 -0.97 3.28 9.58
C GLY A 252 -1.80 2.55 8.53
N SER A 253 -1.45 1.29 8.29
CA SER A 253 -1.94 0.44 7.19
C SER A 253 -3.08 -0.50 7.61
N GLY A 254 -3.82 -0.16 8.66
CA GLY A 254 -4.86 -1.02 9.23
C GLY A 254 -5.91 -1.55 8.23
N VAL A 255 -6.15 -0.86 7.11
CA VAL A 255 -7.00 -1.37 6.02
C VAL A 255 -6.41 -2.60 5.34
N ILE A 256 -5.11 -2.62 5.05
CA ILE A 256 -4.47 -3.78 4.42
C ILE A 256 -4.27 -4.91 5.43
N GLU A 257 -3.97 -4.61 6.70
CA GLU A 257 -3.94 -5.61 7.77
C GLU A 257 -5.30 -6.31 7.96
N ALA A 258 -6.39 -5.52 7.95
CA ALA A 258 -7.74 -6.06 7.97
C ALA A 258 -8.03 -6.90 6.70
N GLY A 259 -7.53 -6.47 5.54
CA GLY A 259 -7.55 -7.24 4.30
C GLY A 259 -6.83 -8.59 4.46
N CYS A 260 -5.59 -8.60 4.95
CA CYS A 260 -4.81 -9.81 5.21
C CYS A 260 -5.56 -10.76 6.15
N LYS A 261 -6.19 -10.24 7.20
CA LYS A 261 -7.01 -11.04 8.12
C LYS A 261 -8.26 -11.63 7.45
N THR A 262 -9.00 -10.84 6.67
CA THR A 262 -10.33 -11.21 6.14
C THR A 262 -10.30 -11.95 4.80
N ILE A 263 -9.36 -11.61 3.92
CA ILE A 263 -9.16 -12.26 2.62
C ILE A 263 -8.36 -13.55 2.81
N VAL A 264 -7.24 -13.47 3.52
CA VAL A 264 -6.31 -14.60 3.66
C VAL A 264 -6.53 -15.35 4.98
N GLY A 265 -6.43 -14.68 6.13
CA GLY A 265 -6.45 -15.32 7.45
C GLY A 265 -7.69 -16.18 7.70
N GLN A 266 -8.87 -15.63 7.48
CA GLN A 266 -10.15 -16.31 7.72
C GLN A 266 -10.40 -17.50 6.79
N ARG A 267 -9.74 -17.58 5.63
CA ARG A 267 -10.05 -18.59 4.60
C ARG A 267 -8.92 -19.55 4.30
N LEU A 268 -7.68 -19.16 4.56
CA LEU A 268 -6.49 -19.92 4.21
C LEU A 268 -5.62 -20.30 5.40
N LYS A 269 -5.87 -19.75 6.59
CA LYS A 269 -5.05 -19.97 7.80
C LYS A 269 -5.79 -20.60 8.98
N GLN A 270 -6.87 -21.33 8.72
CA GLN A 270 -7.55 -22.08 9.79
C GLN A 270 -6.78 -23.35 10.16
N SER A 271 -7.11 -23.92 11.32
CA SER A 271 -6.42 -25.10 11.85
C SER A 271 -6.43 -26.25 10.82
N GLY A 272 -5.27 -26.89 10.64
CA GLY A 272 -5.10 -28.04 9.74
C GLY A 272 -5.02 -27.72 8.25
N MET A 273 -5.27 -26.47 7.83
CA MET A 273 -5.28 -26.12 6.40
C MET A 273 -3.88 -26.18 5.77
N ARG A 274 -3.79 -26.80 4.60
CA ARG A 274 -2.63 -26.78 3.70
C ARG A 274 -3.14 -26.66 2.26
N TRP A 275 -2.55 -25.76 1.51
CA TRP A 275 -3.00 -25.45 0.15
C TRP A 275 -1.93 -25.77 -0.88
N THR A 276 -2.34 -26.10 -2.10
CA THR A 276 -1.48 -25.87 -3.28
C THR A 276 -1.46 -24.37 -3.57
N VAL A 277 -0.40 -23.86 -4.21
CA VAL A 277 -0.33 -22.43 -4.59
C VAL A 277 -1.48 -22.08 -5.52
N ARG A 278 -1.82 -22.97 -6.46
CA ARG A 278 -2.98 -22.82 -7.34
C ARG A 278 -4.30 -22.69 -6.56
N GLY A 279 -4.52 -23.57 -5.59
CA GLY A 279 -5.74 -23.55 -4.76
C GLY A 279 -5.85 -22.29 -3.90
N ALA A 280 -4.75 -21.91 -3.24
CA ALA A 280 -4.70 -20.68 -2.47
C ALA A 280 -4.96 -19.44 -3.34
N ASN A 281 -4.33 -19.32 -4.51
CA ASN A 281 -4.54 -18.21 -5.43
C ASN A 281 -5.97 -18.13 -5.96
N ALA A 282 -6.63 -19.26 -6.20
CA ALA A 282 -8.04 -19.27 -6.59
C ALA A 282 -8.94 -18.66 -5.50
N ILE A 283 -8.70 -19.00 -4.23
CA ILE A 283 -9.44 -18.43 -3.09
C ILE A 283 -9.11 -16.95 -2.90
N ILE A 284 -7.84 -16.55 -2.97
CA ILE A 284 -7.44 -15.14 -2.84
C ILE A 284 -8.12 -14.30 -3.91
N ALA A 285 -8.06 -14.73 -5.18
CA ALA A 285 -8.69 -14.03 -6.29
C ALA A 285 -10.20 -13.87 -6.08
N LEU A 286 -10.89 -14.96 -5.74
CA LEU A 286 -12.34 -14.93 -5.46
C LEU A 286 -12.70 -13.94 -4.34
N ARG A 287 -11.93 -13.94 -3.26
CA ARG A 287 -12.17 -13.08 -2.09
C ARG A 287 -11.85 -11.61 -2.38
N CYS A 288 -10.79 -11.34 -3.14
CA CYS A 288 -10.49 -10.00 -3.62
C CYS A 288 -11.64 -9.45 -4.47
N CYS A 289 -12.17 -10.24 -5.41
CA CYS A 289 -13.31 -9.84 -6.23
C CYS A 289 -14.58 -9.61 -5.40
N GLN A 290 -14.92 -10.54 -4.51
CA GLN A 290 -16.10 -10.44 -3.65
C GLN A 290 -16.08 -9.17 -2.78
N ILE A 291 -14.96 -8.90 -2.09
CA ILE A 291 -14.84 -7.75 -1.19
C ILE A 291 -14.73 -6.43 -1.96
N SER A 292 -14.21 -6.46 -3.19
CA SER A 292 -14.15 -5.28 -4.06
C SER A 292 -15.45 -4.98 -4.80
N GLY A 293 -16.54 -5.74 -4.56
CA GLY A 293 -17.81 -5.58 -5.29
C GLY A 293 -17.73 -5.98 -6.77
N ARG A 294 -16.74 -6.79 -7.16
CA ARG A 294 -16.45 -7.19 -8.55
C ARG A 294 -16.88 -8.61 -8.87
N TRP A 295 -17.97 -9.05 -8.26
CA TRP A 295 -18.46 -10.43 -8.43
C TRP A 295 -18.87 -10.71 -9.88
N GLU A 296 -19.65 -9.83 -10.50
CA GLU A 296 -20.14 -10.00 -11.87
C GLU A 296 -19.01 -9.98 -12.91
N GLU A 297 -18.03 -9.08 -12.75
CA GLU A 297 -16.87 -8.98 -13.63
C GLU A 297 -15.96 -10.23 -13.55
N PHE A 298 -15.86 -10.84 -12.35
CA PHE A 298 -15.09 -12.06 -12.14
C PHE A 298 -15.65 -13.25 -12.91
N TRP A 299 -16.98 -13.40 -12.97
CA TRP A 299 -17.64 -14.48 -13.72
C TRP A 299 -17.62 -14.23 -15.22
N GLY A 300 -17.80 -12.99 -15.66
CA GLY A 300 -17.71 -12.62 -17.08
C GLY A 300 -16.37 -13.01 -17.73
N ASN A 301 -15.25 -12.75 -17.04
CA ASN A 301 -13.92 -13.06 -17.56
C ASN A 301 -13.55 -14.56 -17.53
N ARG A 302 -14.23 -15.38 -16.72
CA ARG A 302 -13.99 -16.83 -16.64
C ARG A 302 -14.94 -17.65 -17.50
N ALA A 303 -16.10 -17.11 -17.87
CA ALA A 303 -17.03 -17.76 -18.80
C ALA A 303 -16.54 -17.68 -20.26
N THR A 304 -15.60 -16.78 -20.55
CA THR A 304 -15.03 -16.55 -21.89
C THR A 304 -13.62 -17.13 -22.08
N GLY A 305 -13.14 -17.97 -21.14
CA GLY A 305 -11.79 -18.54 -21.16
C GLY A 305 -11.78 -20.06 -21.16
#